data_AF-A0A952SD28-F1
#
_entry.id   AF-A0A952SD28-F1
#
_cell.length_a   1.000
_cell.length_b   1.000
_cell.length_c   1.000
_cell.angle_alpha   90.00
_cell.angle_beta   90.00
_cell.angle_gamma   90.00
#
_symmetry.space_group_name_H-M   'P 1'
#
loop_
_entity.id
_entity.type
_entity.pdbx_description
1 polymer ?
#
loop_
_entity_poly.entity_id
_entity_poly.type
_entity_poly.pdbx_seq_one_letter_code
_entity_poly.pdbx_strand_id
1 'polypeptide(L)'
;MEVSFSQTLSFDAATFEYEVITQENGNATGIRFPVDDKQVSPGDAVVVVSGEEIHFHGMIGKIEDGYAYVADPKGSLLPAGSLN
;
A
#
# COMPACT_ATOMS: atom_id res chain seq x y z
N MET A 1 -22.45 18.52 -3.22
CA MET A 1 -21.36 18.27 -2.26
C MET A 1 -20.85 16.89 -2.58
N GLU A 2 -19.73 16.80 -3.28
CA GLU A 2 -19.12 15.51 -3.59
C GLU A 2 -18.44 15.05 -2.31
N VAL A 3 -18.97 13.99 -1.72
CA VAL A 3 -18.35 13.33 -0.57
C VAL A 3 -17.40 12.30 -1.14
N SER A 4 -16.09 12.57 -1.05
CA SER A 4 -15.09 11.55 -1.35
C SER A 4 -15.11 10.56 -0.19
N PHE A 5 -15.62 9.36 -0.43
CA PHE A 5 -15.53 8.26 0.52
C PHE A 5 -14.11 7.71 0.43
N SER A 6 -13.23 8.21 1.29
CA SER A 6 -11.91 7.62 1.51
C SER A 6 -12.00 6.65 2.68
N GLN A 7 -11.73 5.38 2.43
CA GLN A 7 -11.58 4.36 3.45
C GLN A 7 -10.08 4.11 3.73
N THR A 8 -9.80 3.58 4.92
CA THR A 8 -8.46 3.15 5.30
C THR A 8 -8.41 1.63 5.36
N LEU A 9 -7.54 1.05 4.54
CA LEU A 9 -7.25 -0.38 4.53
C LEU A 9 -6.01 -0.63 5.40
N SER A 10 -6.14 -1.48 6.41
CA SER A 10 -5.02 -1.87 7.26
C SER A 10 -4.63 -3.33 7.03
N PHE A 11 -3.35 -3.57 6.77
CA PHE A 11 -2.79 -4.90 6.56
C PHE A 11 -1.68 -5.20 7.56
N ASP A 12 -1.50 -6.47 7.88
CA ASP A 12 -0.40 -6.94 8.73
C ASP A 12 0.85 -7.24 7.88
N ALA A 13 1.99 -6.63 8.22
CA ALA A 13 3.23 -6.73 7.46
C ALA A 13 3.78 -8.16 7.35
N ALA A 14 3.43 -9.06 8.27
CA ALA A 14 3.92 -10.45 8.26
C ALA A 14 3.13 -11.34 7.29
N THR A 15 1.90 -10.96 6.95
CA THR A 15 1.00 -11.74 6.07
C THR A 15 0.64 -11.04 4.77
N PHE A 16 0.95 -9.75 4.67
CA PHE A 16 0.61 -8.93 3.52
C PHE A 16 1.48 -9.28 2.31
N GLU A 17 0.82 -9.76 1.25
CA GLU A 17 1.44 -10.04 -0.04
C GLU A 17 1.40 -8.80 -0.93
N TYR A 18 2.58 -8.29 -1.27
CA TYR A 18 2.74 -7.14 -2.13
C TYR A 18 3.94 -7.31 -3.04
N GLU A 19 3.90 -6.60 -4.17
CA GLU A 19 5.02 -6.51 -5.10
C GLU A 19 5.59 -5.09 -5.08
N VAL A 20 6.91 -5.00 -4.97
CA VAL A 20 7.62 -3.73 -4.93
C VAL A 20 7.84 -3.22 -6.35
N ILE A 21 7.30 -2.04 -6.63
CA ILE A 21 7.40 -1.38 -7.93
C ILE A 21 8.47 -0.30 -7.90
N THR A 22 8.60 0.39 -6.76
CA THR A 22 9.64 1.37 -6.52
C THR A 22 10.23 1.20 -5.13
N GLN A 23 11.54 1.37 -5.04
CA GLN A 23 12.27 1.28 -3.78
C GLN A 23 13.29 2.41 -3.66
N GLU A 24 13.53 2.86 -2.44
CA GLU A 24 14.55 3.86 -2.11
C GLU A 24 15.27 3.44 -0.83
N ASN A 25 16.61 3.51 -0.82
CA ASN A 25 17.44 3.12 0.33
C ASN A 25 17.17 1.70 0.89
N GLY A 26 16.72 0.77 0.04
CA GLY A 26 16.40 -0.61 0.44
C GLY A 26 14.98 -0.81 0.99
N ASN A 27 14.17 0.26 1.02
CA ASN A 27 12.79 0.22 1.46
C ASN A 27 11.83 0.36 0.26
N ALA A 28 10.68 -0.31 0.32
CA ALA A 28 9.64 -0.25 -0.68
C ALA A 28 8.89 1.10 -0.60
N THR A 29 9.18 2.04 -1.50
CA THR A 29 8.47 3.33 -1.57
C THR A 29 7.20 3.26 -2.41
N GLY A 30 7.07 2.24 -3.24
CA GLY A 30 5.87 2.00 -4.03
C GLY A 30 5.62 0.52 -4.19
N ILE A 31 4.40 0.12 -3.86
CA ILE A 31 3.95 -1.26 -3.85
C ILE A 31 2.68 -1.40 -4.67
N ARG A 32 2.49 -2.59 -5.25
CA ARG A 32 1.19 -3.03 -5.76
C ARG A 32 0.77 -4.32 -5.10
N PHE A 33 -0.53 -4.46 -4.90
CA PHE A 33 -1.13 -5.68 -4.39
C PHE A 33 -2.46 -5.93 -5.10
N PRO A 34 -2.87 -7.21 -5.24
CA PRO A 34 -4.12 -7.55 -5.88
C PRO A 34 -5.29 -7.02 -5.04
N VAL A 35 -6.24 -6.37 -5.70
CA VAL A 35 -7.46 -5.82 -5.09
C VAL A 35 -8.66 -6.08 -5.97
N ASP A 36 -9.83 -6.12 -5.34
CA ASP A 36 -11.09 -6.09 -6.08
C ASP A 36 -11.49 -4.62 -6.32
N ASP A 37 -11.63 -4.22 -7.58
CA ASP A 37 -12.00 -2.85 -7.99
C ASP A 37 -13.36 -2.38 -7.42
N LYS A 38 -14.18 -3.31 -6.93
CA LYS A 38 -15.45 -2.97 -6.24
C LYS A 38 -15.27 -2.65 -4.76
N GLN A 39 -14.13 -3.00 -4.18
CA GLN A 39 -13.86 -2.86 -2.75
C GLN A 39 -12.94 -1.70 -2.41
N VAL A 40 -12.18 -1.20 -3.38
CA VAL A 40 -11.22 -0.11 -3.17
C VAL A 40 -11.35 0.94 -4.27
N SER A 41 -11.02 2.17 -3.94
CA SER A 41 -11.10 3.33 -4.83
C SER A 41 -9.78 4.11 -4.83
N PRO A 42 -9.46 4.79 -5.94
CA PRO A 42 -8.35 5.75 -5.93
C PRO A 42 -8.65 6.86 -4.91
N GLY A 43 -7.67 7.16 -4.05
CA GLY A 43 -7.84 8.07 -2.90
C GLY A 43 -8.08 7.38 -1.55
N ASP A 44 -8.18 6.06 -1.52
CA ASP A 44 -8.16 5.29 -0.28
C ASP A 44 -6.75 5.24 0.33
N ALA A 45 -6.69 5.21 1.65
CA ALA A 45 -5.44 5.09 2.40
C ALA A 45 -5.13 3.60 2.67
N VAL A 46 -3.86 3.23 2.54
CA VAL A 46 -3.35 1.89 2.82
C VAL A 46 -2.27 2.01 3.88
N VAL A 47 -2.47 1.28 4.97
CA VAL A 47 -1.57 1.26 6.11
C VAL A 47 -1.14 -0.18 6.34
N VAL A 48 0.17 -0.42 6.32
CA VAL A 48 0.73 -1.72 6.68
C VAL A 48 1.36 -1.57 8.05
N VAL A 49 0.89 -2.37 8.99
CA VAL A 49 1.33 -2.36 10.38
C VAL A 49 2.04 -3.66 10.73
N SER A 50 3.03 -3.61 11.60
CA SER A 50 3.65 -4.78 12.20
C SER A 50 3.53 -4.64 13.71
N GLY A 51 2.58 -5.37 14.31
CA GLY A 51 2.23 -5.16 15.72
C GLY A 51 1.67 -3.75 15.96
N GLU A 52 2.40 -2.92 16.71
CA GLU A 52 2.00 -1.54 17.05
C GLU A 52 2.67 -0.48 16.16
N GLU A 53 3.54 -0.87 15.24
CA GLU A 53 4.32 0.05 14.40
C GLU A 53 3.79 0.12 12.97
N ILE A 54 3.73 1.33 12.40
CA ILE A 54 3.34 1.55 11.00
C ILE A 54 4.60 1.39 10.13
N HIS A 55 4.60 0.38 9.26
CA HIS A 55 5.70 0.10 8.36
C HIS A 55 5.52 0.78 7.00
N PHE A 56 4.28 1.00 6.56
CA PHE A 56 3.99 1.68 5.31
C PHE A 56 2.67 2.45 5.44
N HIS A 57 2.64 3.66 4.90
CA HIS A 57 1.43 4.47 4.86
C HIS A 57 1.39 5.25 3.56
N GLY A 58 0.53 4.83 2.64
CA GLY A 58 0.38 5.48 1.34
C GLY A 58 -1.08 5.58 0.92
N MET A 59 -1.33 6.33 -0.15
CA MET A 59 -2.66 6.42 -0.76
C MET A 59 -2.68 5.69 -2.09
N ILE A 60 -3.78 5.01 -2.39
CA ILE A 60 -4.02 4.38 -3.68
C ILE A 60 -4.10 5.48 -4.72
N GLY A 61 -3.07 5.57 -5.56
CA GLY A 61 -3.01 6.56 -6.64
C GLY A 61 -3.82 6.11 -7.86
N LYS A 62 -3.86 4.80 -8.10
CA LYS A 62 -4.61 4.20 -9.20
C LYS A 62 -4.86 2.71 -8.97
N ILE A 63 -5.89 2.19 -9.62
CA ILE A 63 -6.21 0.77 -9.68
C ILE A 63 -6.25 0.41 -11.16
N GLU A 64 -5.44 -0.57 -11.58
CA GLU A 64 -5.37 -1.05 -12.95
C GLU A 64 -5.17 -2.56 -12.96
N ASP A 65 -5.86 -3.27 -13.86
CA ASP A 65 -5.73 -4.71 -14.06
C ASP A 65 -5.96 -5.56 -12.78
N GLY A 66 -6.77 -5.07 -11.84
CA GLY A 66 -7.00 -5.73 -10.54
C GLY A 66 -5.89 -5.51 -9.51
N TYR A 67 -5.02 -4.53 -9.72
CA TYR A 67 -3.96 -4.17 -8.77
C TYR A 67 -4.10 -2.73 -8.30
N ALA A 68 -4.02 -2.51 -6.99
CA ALA A 68 -3.90 -1.17 -6.41
C ALA A 68 -2.44 -0.75 -6.38
N TYR A 69 -2.17 0.46 -6.86
CA TYR A 69 -0.84 1.07 -6.83
C TYR A 69 -0.77 2.10 -5.72
N VAL A 70 0.16 1.90 -4.79
CA VAL A 70 0.30 2.75 -3.61
C VAL A 70 1.73 3.21 -3.50
N ALA A 71 1.92 4.50 -3.22
CA ALA A 71 3.22 5.08 -2.96
C ALA A 71 3.23 5.74 -1.59
N ASP A 72 4.34 5.54 -0.86
CA ASP A 72 4.64 6.25 0.37
C ASP A 72 5.81 7.22 0.13
N PRO A 73 5.52 8.53 -0.06
CA PRO A 73 6.56 9.54 -0.29
C PRO A 73 7.32 9.92 1.00
N LYS A 74 6.85 9.49 2.18
CA LYS A 74 7.52 9.82 3.46
C LYS A 74 8.62 8.83 3.84
N GLY A 75 8.74 7.73 3.08
CA GLY A 75 9.71 6.68 3.32
C GLY A 75 9.10 5.56 4.14
N SER A 76 8.95 4.41 3.47
CA SER A 76 8.46 3.20 4.11
C SER A 76 9.57 2.48 4.88
N LEU A 77 9.17 1.68 5.86
CA LEU A 77 9.97 0.65 6.53
C LEU A 77 9.69 -0.75 5.98
N LEU A 78 8.84 -0.90 4.97
CA LEU A 78 8.65 -2.17 4.28
C LEU A 78 9.91 -2.51 3.50
N PRO A 79 10.40 -3.76 3.61
CA PRO A 79 11.54 -4.20 2.83
C PRO A 79 11.19 -4.19 1.34
N ALA A 80 12.15 -3.71 0.53
CA ALA A 80 12.03 -3.67 -0.92
C ALA A 80 12.04 -5.06 -1.61
N GLY A 81 12.26 -6.12 -0.84
CA GLY A 81 12.18 -7.49 -1.32
C GLY A 81 11.69 -8.41 -0.22
N SER A 82 10.75 -9.29 -0.55
CA SER A 82 10.57 -10.50 0.23
C SER A 82 11.88 -11.28 0.16
N LEU A 83 12.51 -11.52 1.32
CA LEU A 83 13.55 -12.52 1.44
C LEU A 83 12.90 -13.88 1.17
N ASN A 84 13.08 -14.39 -0.04
CA ASN A 84 13.12 -15.83 -0.26
C ASN A 84 14.52 -16.19 -0.79
#